data_AF-A0A165KFR0-F1
#
_entry.id   AF-A0A165KFR0-F1
#
_cell.length_a   1.000
_cell.length_b   1.000
_cell.length_c   1.000
_cell.angle_alpha   90.00
_cell.angle_beta   90.00
_cell.angle_gamma   90.00
#
_symmetry.space_group_name_H-M   'P 1'
#
loop_
_entity.id
_entity.type
_entity.pdbx_description
1 polymer ?
#
loop_
_entity_poly.entity_id
_entity_poly.type
_entity_poly.pdbx_seq_one_letter_code
_entity_poly.pdbx_strand_id
1 'polypeptide(L)'
;TQAEQAAIDAWQEKEDLARYLLTQKLPDITFTKHRRKGTAAAIWAAIVQEFSQKSMILRARYRTEFLNMRAMPGANLHSELDRLRVKYEELLNMDIAVAAAEYASLVINFLP
;
A
#
# COMPACT_ATOMS: atom_id res chain seq x y z
N THR A 1 -28.43 -1.77 35.20
CA THR A 1 -28.24 -0.85 36.35
C THR A 1 -27.96 0.56 35.83
N GLN A 2 -28.10 1.61 36.64
CA GLN A 2 -27.81 2.99 36.20
C GLN A 2 -26.35 3.16 35.73
N ALA A 3 -25.42 2.42 36.33
CA ALA A 3 -24.01 2.38 35.92
C ALA A 3 -23.82 1.80 34.51
N GLU A 4 -24.56 0.76 34.14
CA GLU A 4 -24.51 0.17 32.79
C GLU A 4 -25.01 1.15 31.73
N GLN A 5 -26.07 1.92 32.01
CA GLN A 5 -26.58 2.90 31.07
C GLN A 5 -25.57 4.03 30.82
N ALA A 6 -24.97 4.58 31.88
CA ALA A 6 -23.92 5.60 31.74
C ALA A 6 -22.71 5.10 30.95
N ALA A 7 -22.35 3.81 31.09
CA ALA A 7 -21.28 3.20 30.32
C ALA A 7 -21.64 3.07 28.83
N ILE A 8 -22.89 2.73 28.50
CA ILE A 8 -23.40 2.66 27.13
C ILE A 8 -23.40 4.04 26.48
N ASP A 9 -23.89 5.06 27.18
CA ASP A 9 -23.98 6.43 26.63
C ASP A 9 -22.58 7.00 26.34
N ALA A 10 -21.63 6.80 27.27
CA ALA A 10 -20.24 7.21 27.08
C ALA A 10 -19.54 6.46 25.95
N TRP A 11 -19.90 5.20 25.70
CA TRP A 11 -19.39 4.44 24.55
C TRP A 11 -19.98 4.99 23.25
N GLN A 12 -21.28 5.25 23.22
CA GLN A 12 -21.98 5.77 22.04
C GLN A 12 -21.44 7.14 21.61
N GLU A 13 -21.18 8.03 22.57
CA GLU A 13 -20.58 9.34 22.28
C GLU A 13 -19.19 9.21 21.61
N LYS A 14 -18.35 8.31 22.11
CA LYS A 14 -17.02 8.05 21.53
C LYS A 14 -17.12 7.42 20.15
N GLU A 15 -18.06 6.50 19.96
CA GLU A 15 -18.34 5.85 18.69
C GLU A 15 -18.80 6.86 17.63
N ASP A 16 -19.70 7.77 17.98
CA ASP A 16 -20.20 8.80 17.08
C ASP A 16 -19.11 9.81 16.70
N LEU A 17 -18.29 10.24 17.67
CA LEU A 17 -17.12 11.08 17.42
C LEU A 17 -16.12 10.39 16.48
N ALA A 18 -15.82 9.11 16.72
CA ALA A 18 -14.90 8.35 15.88
C ALA A 18 -15.40 8.24 14.43
N ARG A 19 -16.70 7.97 14.23
CA ARG A 19 -17.31 7.94 12.88
C ARG A 19 -17.25 9.29 12.19
N TYR A 20 -17.54 10.37 12.91
CA TYR A 20 -17.44 11.72 12.38
C TYR A 20 -16.01 12.02 11.89
N LEU A 21 -15.00 11.71 12.71
CA LEU A 21 -13.60 11.89 12.32
C LEU A 21 -13.22 11.05 11.08
N LEU A 22 -13.73 9.83 10.96
CA LEU A 22 -13.51 9.01 9.76
C LEU A 22 -14.09 9.68 8.51
N THR A 23 -15.27 10.27 8.58
CA THR A 23 -15.87 10.99 7.43
C THR A 23 -15.09 12.24 7.05
N GLN A 24 -14.45 12.92 8.01
CA GLN A 24 -13.71 14.14 7.75
C GLN A 24 -12.33 13.87 7.13
N LYS A 25 -11.68 12.77 7.52
CA LYS A 25 -10.27 12.49 7.16
C LYS A 25 -10.13 11.59 5.94
N LEU A 26 -11.17 10.87 5.56
CA LEU A 26 -11.12 9.92 4.45
C LEU A 26 -11.88 10.45 3.23
N PRO A 27 -11.43 10.11 2.00
CA PRO A 27 -12.23 10.36 0.81
C PRO A 27 -13.61 9.69 0.91
N ASP A 28 -14.66 10.40 0.49
CA ASP A 28 -16.07 9.95 0.56
C ASP A 28 -16.30 8.56 -0.02
N ILE A 29 -15.65 8.24 -1.13
CA ILE A 29 -15.78 6.94 -1.80
C ILE A 29 -15.23 5.81 -0.93
N THR A 30 -14.09 6.05 -0.25
CA THR A 30 -13.45 5.07 0.65
C THR A 30 -14.34 4.80 1.85
N PHE A 31 -14.88 5.85 2.48
CA PHE A 31 -15.77 5.69 3.63
C PHE A 31 -17.10 5.04 3.24
N THR A 32 -17.74 5.52 2.16
CA THR A 32 -19.07 5.05 1.71
C THR A 32 -19.09 3.56 1.41
N LYS A 33 -17.98 3.00 0.90
CA LYS A 33 -17.81 1.57 0.65
C LYS A 33 -17.89 0.72 1.93
N HIS A 34 -17.38 1.25 3.05
CA HIS A 34 -17.25 0.52 4.32
C HIS A 34 -18.27 0.90 5.38
N ARG A 35 -19.04 1.99 5.19
CA ARG A 35 -19.96 2.56 6.19
C ARG A 35 -20.99 1.60 6.78
N ARG A 36 -21.31 0.50 6.08
CA ARG A 36 -22.30 -0.51 6.52
C ARG A 36 -21.73 -1.56 7.48
N LYS A 37 -20.44 -1.49 7.85
CA LYS A 37 -19.78 -2.47 8.72
C LYS A 37 -20.10 -2.33 10.21
N GLY A 38 -21.01 -1.44 10.58
CA GLY A 38 -21.41 -1.24 11.97
C GLY A 38 -20.49 -0.21 12.62
N THR A 39 -19.53 -0.67 13.41
CA THR A 39 -18.73 0.21 14.29
C THR A 39 -17.60 0.96 13.59
N ALA A 40 -17.16 2.08 14.16
CA ALA A 40 -16.01 2.85 13.69
C ALA A 40 -14.75 1.98 13.61
N ALA A 41 -14.54 1.11 14.61
CA ALA A 41 -13.46 0.15 14.63
C ALA A 41 -13.54 -0.85 13.45
N ALA A 42 -14.73 -1.39 13.16
CA ALA A 42 -14.91 -2.31 12.04
C ALA A 42 -14.72 -1.63 10.67
N ILE A 43 -15.18 -0.37 10.55
CA ILE A 43 -14.95 0.45 9.36
C ILE A 43 -13.45 0.68 9.16
N TRP A 44 -12.74 1.12 10.20
CA TRP A 44 -11.30 1.38 10.15
C TRP A 44 -10.50 0.12 9.80
N ALA A 45 -10.78 -1.00 10.46
CA ALA A 45 -10.10 -2.27 10.21
C ALA A 45 -10.24 -2.72 8.74
N ALA A 46 -11.44 -2.55 8.15
CA ALA A 46 -11.67 -2.91 6.76
C ALA A 46 -10.95 -1.98 5.77
N ILE A 47 -10.86 -0.69 6.09
CA ILE A 47 -10.10 0.27 5.28
C ILE A 47 -8.62 -0.09 5.31
N VAL A 48 -8.05 -0.31 6.50
CA VAL A 48 -6.66 -0.73 6.67
C VAL A 48 -6.40 -2.00 5.87
N GLN A 49 -7.25 -3.02 6.00
CA GLN A 49 -7.12 -4.27 5.24
C GLN A 49 -7.12 -4.05 3.73
N GLU A 50 -8.08 -3.28 3.19
CA GLU A 50 -8.17 -3.00 1.75
C GLU A 50 -6.91 -2.32 1.23
N PHE A 51 -6.42 -1.28 1.92
CA PHE A 51 -5.26 -0.52 1.46
C PHE A 51 -3.95 -1.28 1.69
N SER A 52 -3.85 -2.13 2.72
CA SER A 52 -2.73 -3.06 2.87
C SER A 52 -2.68 -4.07 1.72
N GLN A 53 -3.82 -4.65 1.33
CA GLN A 53 -3.89 -5.57 0.19
C GLN A 53 -3.55 -4.89 -1.12
N LYS A 54 -4.12 -3.71 -1.40
CA LYS A 54 -3.78 -2.92 -2.59
C LYS A 54 -2.30 -2.55 -2.65
N SER A 55 -1.74 -2.13 -1.52
CA SER A 55 -0.30 -1.84 -1.41
C SER A 55 0.53 -3.09 -1.72
N MET A 56 0.17 -4.25 -1.16
CA MET A 56 0.86 -5.51 -1.45
C MET A 56 0.83 -5.88 -2.94
N ILE A 57 -0.34 -5.78 -3.59
CA ILE A 57 -0.48 -6.04 -5.03
C ILE A 57 0.38 -5.06 -5.84
N LEU A 58 0.35 -3.78 -5.49
CA LEU A 58 1.13 -2.75 -6.16
C LEU A 58 2.64 -3.01 -6.01
N ARG A 59 3.10 -3.36 -4.81
CA ARG A 59 4.49 -3.74 -4.54
C ARG A 59 4.91 -4.97 -5.36
N ALA A 60 4.08 -6.01 -5.39
CA ALA A 60 4.33 -7.21 -6.18
C ALA A 60 4.41 -6.90 -7.69
N ARG A 61 3.52 -6.03 -8.19
CA ARG A 61 3.53 -5.58 -9.58
C ARG A 61 4.83 -4.85 -9.91
N TYR A 62 5.22 -3.84 -9.14
CA TYR A 62 6.46 -3.09 -9.39
C TYR A 62 7.70 -3.98 -9.34
N ARG A 63 7.77 -4.91 -8.38
CA ARG A 63 8.85 -5.91 -8.33
C ARG A 63 8.87 -6.79 -9.58
N THR A 64 7.70 -7.23 -10.05
CA THR A 64 7.59 -8.06 -11.25
C THR A 64 8.01 -7.30 -12.51
N GLU A 65 7.56 -6.05 -12.66
CA GLU A 65 7.97 -5.17 -13.76
C GLU A 65 9.48 -4.98 -13.78
N PHE A 66 10.10 -4.75 -12.61
CA PHE A 66 11.53 -4.63 -12.47
C PHE A 66 12.29 -5.91 -12.87
N LEU A 67 11.88 -7.08 -12.35
CA LEU A 67 12.51 -8.38 -12.67
C LEU A 67 12.42 -8.76 -14.16
N ASN A 68 11.39 -8.26 -14.85
CA ASN A 68 11.16 -8.50 -16.28
C ASN A 68 11.81 -7.47 -17.19
N MET A 69 12.50 -6.44 -16.65
CA MET A 69 13.25 -5.50 -17.48
C MET A 69 14.34 -6.22 -18.27
N ARG A 70 14.50 -5.86 -19.53
CA ARG A 70 15.56 -6.34 -20.44
C ARG A 70 16.17 -5.16 -21.19
N ALA A 71 17.46 -5.27 -21.53
CA ALA A 71 18.11 -4.28 -22.36
C ALA A 71 17.45 -4.23 -23.74
N MET A 72 17.23 -3.02 -24.26
CA MET A 72 16.74 -2.89 -25.64
C MET A 72 17.84 -3.27 -26.65
N PRO A 73 17.56 -4.14 -27.64
CA PRO A 73 18.55 -4.51 -28.65
C PRO A 73 19.04 -3.28 -29.42
N GLY A 74 20.36 -3.11 -29.50
CA GLY A 74 21.00 -2.00 -30.22
C GLY A 74 21.03 -0.66 -29.47
N ALA A 75 20.51 -0.58 -28.24
CA ALA A 75 20.64 0.61 -27.39
C ALA A 75 22.02 0.67 -26.71
N ASN A 76 22.42 1.86 -26.25
CA ASN A 76 23.65 2.03 -25.47
C ASN A 76 23.51 1.36 -24.11
N LEU A 77 24.43 0.44 -23.82
CA LEU A 77 24.40 -0.34 -22.59
C LEU A 77 24.47 0.53 -21.33
N HIS A 78 25.25 1.61 -21.34
CA HIS A 78 25.36 2.51 -20.18
C HIS A 78 24.01 3.15 -19.84
N SER A 79 23.29 3.67 -20.84
CA SER A 79 21.96 4.26 -20.61
C SER A 79 20.94 3.24 -20.13
N GLU A 80 21.05 1.99 -20.56
CA GLU A 80 20.16 0.91 -20.13
C GLU A 80 20.44 0.47 -18.69
N LEU A 81 21.72 0.45 -18.27
CA LEU A 81 22.11 0.24 -16.89
C LEU A 81 21.69 1.40 -15.97
N ASP A 82 21.79 2.65 -16.45
CA ASP A 82 21.27 3.82 -15.72
C ASP A 82 19.75 3.72 -15.52
N ARG A 83 19.02 3.29 -16.56
CA ARG A 83 17.57 3.03 -16.47
C ARG A 83 17.24 1.97 -15.42
N LEU A 84 18.02 0.88 -15.38
CA LEU A 84 17.86 -0.16 -14.36
C LEU A 84 18.14 0.38 -12.96
N ARG A 85 19.17 1.23 -12.80
CA ARG A 85 19.50 1.85 -11.51
C ARG A 85 18.40 2.79 -11.03
N VAL A 86 17.88 3.66 -11.89
CA VAL A 86 16.77 4.56 -11.55
C VAL A 86 15.55 3.76 -11.08
N LYS A 87 15.21 2.68 -11.78
CA LYS A 87 14.09 1.81 -11.37
C LYS A 87 14.33 1.10 -10.03
N TYR A 88 15.56 0.72 -9.74
CA TYR A 88 15.91 0.18 -8.43
C TYR A 88 15.73 1.21 -7.30
N GLU A 89 16.18 2.46 -7.51
CA GLU A 89 15.98 3.54 -6.52
C GLU A 89 14.50 3.87 -6.32
N GLU A 90 13.68 3.86 -7.38
CA GLU A 90 12.23 4.02 -7.27
C GLU A 90 11.60 2.95 -6.36
N LEU A 91 12.04 1.69 -6.47
CA LEU A 91 11.57 0.60 -5.60
C LEU A 91 11.97 0.83 -4.13
N LEU A 92 13.21 1.27 -3.89
CA LEU A 92 13.68 1.57 -2.54
C LEU A 92 12.87 2.72 -1.90
N ASN A 93 12.56 3.77 -2.67
CA ASN A 93 11.72 4.87 -2.20
C ASN A 93 10.30 4.43 -1.81
N MET A 94 9.82 3.30 -2.32
CA MET A 94 8.52 2.70 -1.97
C MET A 94 8.61 1.66 -0.85
N ASP A 95 9.75 1.53 -0.17
CA ASP A 95 10.08 0.47 0.79
C ASP A 95 9.94 -0.95 0.22
N ILE A 96 10.18 -1.12 -1.08
CA ILE A 96 10.20 -2.43 -1.74
C ILE A 96 11.65 -2.93 -1.75
N ALA A 97 11.99 -3.76 -0.76
CA ALA A 97 13.31 -4.37 -0.69
C ALA A 97 13.50 -5.44 -1.78
N VAL A 98 14.58 -5.30 -2.54
CA VAL A 98 15.11 -6.31 -3.47
C VAL A 98 16.44 -6.78 -2.89
N ALA A 99 16.62 -8.09 -2.73
CA ALA A 99 17.85 -8.61 -2.16
C ALA A 99 19.03 -8.38 -3.11
N ALA A 100 20.23 -8.14 -2.59
CA ALA A 100 21.42 -7.92 -3.41
C ALA A 100 21.70 -9.06 -4.40
N ALA A 101 21.43 -10.31 -3.99
CA ALA A 101 21.56 -11.48 -4.86
C ALA A 101 20.53 -11.49 -6.02
N GLU A 102 19.29 -11.05 -5.76
CA GLU A 102 18.25 -10.92 -6.79
C GLU A 102 18.61 -9.81 -7.77
N TYR A 103 19.11 -8.68 -7.26
CA TYR A 103 19.59 -7.57 -8.08
C TYR A 103 20.75 -7.99 -8.99
N ALA A 104 21.75 -8.70 -8.45
CA ALA A 104 22.87 -9.21 -9.24
C ALA A 104 22.39 -10.19 -10.34
N SER A 105 21.47 -11.09 -9.99
CA SER A 105 20.88 -12.03 -10.97
C SER A 105 20.10 -11.30 -12.06
N LEU A 106 19.41 -10.20 -11.72
CA LEU A 106 18.69 -9.37 -12.67
C LEU A 106 19.67 -8.69 -13.64
N VAL A 107 20.75 -8.10 -13.14
CA VAL A 107 21.79 -7.49 -14.00
C VAL A 107 22.34 -8.49 -14.99
N ILE A 108 22.64 -9.72 -14.57
CA ILE A 108 23.13 -10.78 -15.48
C ILE A 108 22.09 -11.11 -16.56
N ASN A 109 20.81 -11.26 -16.19
CA ASN A 109 19.73 -11.57 -17.14
C ASN A 109 19.27 -10.36 -17.98
N PHE A 110 19.64 -9.14 -17.59
CA PHE A 110 19.28 -7.90 -18.25
C PHE A 110 20.18 -7.62 -19.45
N LEU A 111 21.45 -8.02 -19.35
CA LEU A 111 22.43 -7.87 -20.42
C LEU A 111 22.07 -8.77 -21.62
N PRO A 112 22.30 -8.29 -22.87
CA PRO A 112 22.08 -9.07 -24.08
C PRO A 112 23.05 -10.26 -24.22
#